data_AF-A0A9E5RFT3-F1
#
_entry.id   AF-A0A9E5RFT3-F1
#
_cell.length_a   1.000
_cell.length_b   1.000
_cell.length_c   1.000
_cell.angle_alpha   90.00
_cell.angle_beta   90.00
_cell.angle_gamma   90.00
#
_symmetry.space_group_name_H-M   'P 1'
#
loop_
_entity.id
_entity.type
_entity.pdbx_description
1 polymer ?
#
loop_
_entity_poly.entity_id
_entity_poly.type
_entity_poly.pdbx_seq_one_letter_code
_entity_poly.pdbx_strand_id
1 'polypeptide(L)' 'MRLLVRPVASDSNQPWLIVAVFPGHHPKVIGRTCNRADADATVRFLRWRGIGGAGQ' A
#
# COMPACT_ATOMS: atom_id res chain seq x y z
N MET A 1 4.25 1.38 11.69
CA MET A 1 4.17 0.92 10.29
C MET A 1 3.37 1.94 9.49
N ARG A 2 3.79 2.29 8.27
CA ARG A 2 3.08 3.21 7.37
C ARG A 2 2.78 2.53 6.05
N LEU A 3 1.57 2.72 5.54
CA LEU A 3 1.16 2.26 4.20
C LEU A 3 1.34 3.37 3.17
N LEU A 4 1.92 3.03 2.02
CA LEU A 4 2.17 3.91 0.88
C LEU A 4 1.63 3.28 -0.41
N VAL A 5 1.13 4.13 -1.31
CA VAL A 5 0.79 3.75 -2.68
C VAL A 5 1.87 4.25 -3.61
N ARG A 6 2.42 3.38 -4.46
CA ARG A 6 3.43 3.76 -5.46
C ARG A 6 3.07 3.23 -6.85
N PRO A 7 3.16 4.05 -7.91
CA PRO A 7 3.12 3.53 -9.26
C PRO A 7 4.40 2.72 -9.55
N VAL A 8 4.27 1.67 -10.34
CA VAL A 8 5.39 0.93 -10.95
C VAL A 8 5.40 1.22 -12.44
N ALA A 9 6.58 1.59 -12.95
CA ALA A 9 6.84 1.77 -14.37
C ALA A 9 6.95 0.42 -15.09
N SER A 10 5.92 -0.40 -14.99
CA SER A 10 5.84 -1.72 -15.61
C SER A 10 4.58 -1.78 -16.46
N ASP A 11 4.67 -2.42 -17.63
CA ASP A 11 3.57 -2.69 -18.58
C ASP A 11 2.54 -3.70 -18.02
N SER A 12 2.45 -3.77 -16.69
CA SER A 12 1.66 -4.76 -15.99
C SER A 12 0.25 -4.23 -15.81
N ASN A 13 -0.76 -5.11 -15.96
CA ASN A 13 -2.16 -4.79 -15.69
C ASN A 13 -2.43 -4.31 -14.25
N GLN A 14 -1.45 -4.38 -13.36
CA GLN A 14 -1.51 -3.87 -11.98
C GLN A 14 -0.37 -2.87 -11.68
N PRO A 15 -0.44 -1.65 -12.24
CA PRO A 15 0.66 -0.68 -12.17
C PRO A 15 0.75 0.06 -10.82
N TRP A 16 -0.08 -0.29 -9.82
CA TRP A 16 -0.09 0.36 -8.52
C TRP A 16 0.28 -0.64 -7.42
N LEU A 17 1.31 -0.31 -6.63
CA LEU A 17 1.77 -1.09 -5.49
C LEU A 17 1.26 -0.49 -4.18
N ILE A 18 0.89 -1.38 -3.27
CA ILE A 18 0.67 -1.07 -1.86
C ILE A 18 1.90 -1.54 -1.10
N VAL A 19 2.60 -0.60 -0.45
CA VAL A 19 3.86 -0.83 0.22
C VAL A 19 3.71 -0.55 1.71
N ALA A 20 4.09 -1.53 2.53
CA ALA A 20 4.23 -1.40 3.95
C ALA A 20 5.66 -0.99 4.31
N VAL A 21 5.80 0.16 4.96
CA VAL A 21 7.06 0.68 5.49
C VAL A 21 7.09 0.50 7.00
N PHE A 22 8.11 -0.18 7.48
CA PHE A 22 8.36 -0.41 8.90
C PHE A 22 9.64 0.35 9.28
N PRO A 23 9.66 1.09 10.40
CA PRO A 23 10.88 1.75 10.86
C PRO A 23 11.95 0.69 11.14
N GLY A 24 13.17 0.92 10.66
CA GLY A 24 14.30 -0.01 10.84
C GLY A 24 14.28 -1.26 9.95
N HIS A 25 13.31 -1.42 9.04
CA HIS A 25 13.27 -2.55 8.10
C HIS A 25 13.06 -2.09 6.65
N HIS A 26 13.46 -2.96 5.72
CA HIS A 26 13.19 -2.76 4.30
C HIS A 26 11.67 -2.73 4.02
N PRO A 27 11.20 -1.83 3.13
CA PRO A 27 9.81 -1.75 2.74
C PRO A 27 9.37 -3.06 2.07
N LYS A 28 8.14 -3.50 2.36
CA LYS A 28 7.56 -4.73 1.79
C LYS A 28 6.35 -4.40 0.92
N VAL A 29 6.28 -5.00 -0.25
CA VAL A 29 5.07 -4.95 -1.08
C VAL A 29 4.06 -5.92 -0.48
N ILE A 30 2.85 -5.43 -0.22
CA ILE A 30 1.77 -6.24 0.37
C ILE A 30 0.60 -6.45 -0.59
N GLY A 31 0.55 -5.70 -1.70
CA GLY A 31 -0.50 -5.83 -2.70
C GLY A 31 -0.20 -5.05 -3.97
N ARG A 32 -0.95 -5.37 -5.02
CA ARG A 32 -0.93 -4.68 -6.32
C ARG A 32 -2.35 -4.46 -6.80
N THR A 33 -2.60 -3.36 -7.50
CA THR A 33 -3.92 -3.00 -8.01
C THR A 33 -3.83 -2.44 -9.43
N CYS A 34 -4.93 -2.58 -10.17
CA CYS A 34 -5.04 -2.15 -11.57
C CYS A 34 -5.11 -0.63 -11.71
N ASN A 35 -5.61 0.07 -10.68
CA ASN A 35 -5.75 1.51 -10.69
C ASN A 35 -5.46 2.10 -9.30
N ARG A 36 -5.20 3.42 -9.29
CA ARG A 36 -4.86 4.16 -8.08
C ARG A 36 -5.98 4.17 -7.05
N ALA A 37 -7.23 4.26 -7.51
CA ALA A 37 -8.40 4.36 -6.64
C ALA A 37 -8.57 3.08 -5.81
N ASP A 38 -8.39 1.92 -6.43
CA ASP A 38 -8.43 0.61 -5.80
C ASP A 38 -7.28 0.43 -4.79
N ALA A 39 -6.09 0.95 -5.11
CA ALA A 39 -4.95 0.98 -4.19
C ALA A 39 -5.24 1.85 -2.96
N ASP A 40 -5.84 3.04 -3.15
CA ASP A 40 -6.22 3.94 -2.07
C ASP A 40 -7.34 3.35 -1.20
N ALA A 41 -8.35 2.74 -1.83
CA ALA A 41 -9.43 2.03 -1.15
C ALA A 41 -8.88 0.89 -0.28
N THR A 42 -7.93 0.12 -0.81
CA THR A 42 -7.27 -0.94 -0.05
C THR A 42 -6.46 -0.37 1.12
N VAL A 43 -5.71 0.72 0.93
CA VAL A 43 -4.98 1.38 2.04
C VAL A 43 -5.95 1.89 3.10
N ARG A 44 -7.09 2.48 2.73
CA ARG A 44 -8.13 2.90 3.67
C ARG A 44 -8.72 1.73 4.43
N PHE A 45 -9.03 0.64 3.75
CA PHE A 45 -9.55 -0.58 4.37
C PHE A 45 -8.55 -1.17 5.37
N LEU A 46 -7.27 -1.25 5.00
CA LEU A 46 -6.21 -1.73 5.89
C LEU A 46 -6.06 -0.84 7.12
N ARG A 47 -6.10 0.49 6.95
CA ARG A 47 -6.10 1.43 8.08
C ARG A 47 -7.31 1.27 8.98
N TRP A 48 -8.50 1.09 8.41
CA TRP A 48 -9.73 0.83 9.16
C TRP A 48 -9.65 -0.47 9.96
N ARG A 49 -8.98 -1.50 9.43
CA ARG A 49 -8.64 -2.75 10.15
C ARG A 49 -7.56 -2.57 11.23
N GLY A 50 -7.03 -1.36 11.44
CA GLY A 50 -5.93 -1.09 12.38
C GLY A 50 -4.53 -1.41 11.82
N ILE A 51 -4.42 -1.79 10.55
CA ILE A 51 -3.14 -2.11 9.91
C ILE A 51 -2.52 -0.82 9.36
N GLY A 52 -1.42 -0.39 9.96
CA GLY A 52 -0.65 0.78 9.49
C GLY A 52 -1.27 2.15 9.81
N GLY A 53 -2.22 2.19 10.75
CA GLY A 53 -2.61 3.41 11.46
C GLY A 53 -1.63 3.68 12.60
N ALA A 54 -1.22 4.94 12.77
CA ALA A 54 -0.73 5.38 14.07
C ALA A 54 -1.86 5.13 15.07
N GLY A 55 -1.54 4.54 16.23
CA GLY A 55 -2.52 4.33 17.29
C GLY A 55 -3.27 5.62 17.60
N GLN A 56 -4.59 5.50 17.75
CA GLN A 56 -5.30 6.32 18.71
C GLN A 56 -5.03 5.76 20.09
#